data_AF-A0A7W0MQF3-F1
#
_entry.id   AF-A0A7W0MQF3-F1
#
_cell.length_a   1.000
_cell.length_b   1.000
_cell.length_c   1.000
_cell.angle_alpha   90.00
_cell.angle_beta   90.00
_cell.angle_gamma   90.00
#
_symmetry.space_group_name_H-M   'P 1'
#
loop_
_entity.id
_entity.type
_entity.pdbx_description
1 polymer ?
#
loop_
_entity_poly.entity_id
_entity_poly.type
_entity_poly.pdbx_seq_one_letter_code
_entity_poly.pdbx_strand_id
1 'polypeptide(L)'
;MRDQDEPPARTSPRQSWTFSNAVNAEIRRAAATGIYDIRGGGSKRQLPHFDDLLFLGASISRYPLEGYREKCATDVWLGTRFAKKPVHLEIPVTIAGMSFGALSGPAKEALGRGATAAGTSTTTGDGGMTEEERGHSRTLVYQYLPSRYGMNP
;
A
#
# COMPACT_ATOMS: atom_id res chain seq x y z
N MET A 1 41.03 -35.56 0.12
CA MET A 1 40.12 -34.92 1.10
C MET A 1 38.82 -34.65 0.40
N ARG A 2 37.70 -35.19 0.89
CA ARG A 2 36.37 -34.90 0.34
C ARG A 2 35.82 -33.73 1.14
N ASP A 3 35.72 -32.56 0.51
CA ASP A 3 34.92 -31.46 1.03
C ASP A 3 33.48 -31.97 1.12
N GLN A 4 32.94 -32.00 2.34
CA GLN A 4 31.54 -32.30 2.55
C GLN A 4 30.76 -31.05 2.14
N ASP A 5 29.98 -31.15 1.07
CA ASP A 5 29.00 -30.14 0.66
C ASP A 5 27.90 -30.04 1.72
N GLU A 6 28.18 -29.31 2.80
CA GLU A 6 27.17 -28.92 3.77
C GLU A 6 26.24 -27.87 3.11
N PRO A 7 24.92 -28.09 3.07
CA PRO A 7 24.01 -27.12 2.46
C PRO A 7 24.14 -25.79 3.21
N PRO A 8 24.20 -24.65 2.49
CA PRO A 8 24.41 -23.35 3.12
C PRO A 8 23.33 -23.12 4.18
N ALA A 9 23.73 -22.65 5.36
CA ALA A 9 22.82 -22.40 6.47
C ALA A 9 21.69 -21.44 6.03
N ARG A 10 20.49 -21.99 5.81
CA ARG A 10 19.32 -21.22 5.41
C ARG A 10 18.57 -20.78 6.67
N THR A 11 18.53 -19.47 6.91
CA THR A 11 17.69 -18.90 7.96
C THR A 11 16.23 -19.14 7.63
N SER A 12 15.45 -19.70 8.56
CA SER A 12 14.01 -19.86 8.36
C SER A 12 13.32 -18.49 8.29
N PRO A 13 12.41 -18.25 7.32
CA PRO A 13 11.67 -17.00 7.25
C PRO A 13 10.86 -16.73 8.53
N ARG A 14 10.93 -15.50 9.07
CA ARG A 14 10.12 -15.10 10.23
C ARG A 14 8.78 -14.53 9.79
N GLN A 15 7.70 -15.22 10.13
CA GLN A 15 6.36 -14.89 9.64
C GLN A 15 5.84 -13.52 10.12
N SER A 16 5.10 -12.89 9.21
CA SER A 16 3.93 -12.02 9.47
C SER A 16 3.13 -12.25 10.77
N TRP A 17 3.28 -11.59 11.91
CA TRP A 17 2.17 -11.57 12.91
C TRP A 17 1.04 -10.67 12.35
N THR A 18 1.40 -9.54 11.69
CA THR A 18 0.48 -8.55 11.12
C THR A 18 -0.26 -9.17 9.94
N PHE A 19 0.54 -9.82 9.09
CA PHE A 19 0.12 -10.53 7.90
C PHE A 19 0.42 -12.00 8.10
N SER A 20 -0.27 -12.62 9.05
CA SER A 20 -0.21 -14.07 9.29
C SER A 20 -0.70 -14.84 8.06
N ASN A 21 -0.47 -16.15 8.03
CA ASN A 21 -0.93 -16.97 6.90
C ASN A 21 -2.45 -16.88 6.73
N ALA A 22 -3.21 -16.82 7.83
CA ALA A 22 -4.66 -16.64 7.79
C ALA A 22 -5.04 -15.25 7.24
N VAL A 23 -4.38 -14.18 7.68
CA VAL A 23 -4.63 -12.82 7.16
C VAL A 23 -4.31 -12.73 5.67
N ASN A 24 -3.19 -13.31 5.23
CA ASN A 24 -2.84 -13.33 3.80
C ASN A 24 -3.81 -14.17 2.97
N ALA A 25 -4.27 -15.30 3.49
CA ALA A 25 -5.28 -16.12 2.82
C ALA A 25 -6.58 -15.32 2.64
N GLU A 26 -6.97 -14.56 3.66
CA GLU A 26 -8.13 -13.68 3.57
C GLU A 26 -7.93 -12.57 2.54
N ILE A 27 -6.83 -11.83 2.60
CA ILE A 27 -6.56 -10.73 1.66
C ILE A 27 -6.64 -11.25 0.22
N ARG A 28 -6.10 -12.45 -0.03
CA ARG A 28 -6.17 -13.11 -1.34
C ARG A 28 -7.60 -13.51 -1.72
N ARG A 29 -8.37 -14.07 -0.77
CA ARG A 29 -9.80 -14.39 -0.98
C ARG A 29 -10.60 -13.14 -1.34
N ALA A 30 -10.43 -12.07 -0.57
CA ALA A 30 -11.13 -10.81 -0.78
C ALA A 30 -10.73 -10.18 -2.12
N ALA A 31 -9.45 -10.17 -2.47
CA ALA A 31 -8.97 -9.67 -3.77
C ALA A 31 -9.52 -10.48 -4.95
N ALA A 32 -9.67 -11.81 -4.81
CA ALA A 32 -10.19 -12.67 -5.87
C ALA A 32 -11.72 -12.63 -6.02
N THR A 33 -12.45 -12.43 -4.91
CA THR A 33 -13.92 -12.52 -4.89
C THR A 33 -14.61 -11.16 -4.85
N GLY A 34 -13.91 -10.09 -4.46
CA GLY A 34 -14.50 -8.79 -4.17
C GLY A 34 -15.31 -8.73 -2.87
N ILE A 35 -15.33 -9.82 -2.09
CA ILE A 35 -16.09 -9.93 -0.83
C ILE A 35 -15.16 -9.59 0.33
N TYR A 36 -15.55 -8.61 1.14
CA TYR A 36 -14.84 -8.24 2.38
C TYR A 36 -15.64 -8.66 3.62
N ASP A 37 -14.93 -9.10 4.65
CA ASP A 37 -15.50 -9.32 5.98
C ASP A 37 -15.23 -8.07 6.85
N ILE A 38 -16.20 -7.65 7.65
CA ILE A 38 -16.04 -6.53 8.59
C ILE A 38 -15.26 -7.02 9.82
N ARG A 39 -13.96 -6.71 9.91
CA ARG A 39 -13.04 -7.20 10.97
C ARG A 39 -11.91 -6.20 11.29
N GLY A 40 -11.30 -6.32 12.47
CA GLY A 40 -10.07 -5.58 12.86
C GLY A 40 -8.77 -6.20 12.30
N GLY A 41 -7.70 -5.40 12.14
CA GLY A 41 -6.38 -5.81 11.61
C GLY A 41 -5.27 -5.94 12.70
N GLY A 42 -4.18 -6.70 12.48
CA GLY A 42 -3.15 -7.03 13.51
C GLY A 42 -1.69 -6.67 13.17
N SER A 43 -0.70 -6.82 14.10
CA SER A 43 0.77 -6.43 14.11
C SER A 43 1.76 -7.62 14.28
N LYS A 44 3.14 -7.52 14.47
CA LYS A 44 4.33 -8.46 14.85
C LYS A 44 4.85 -8.62 16.29
N ARG A 45 4.54 -7.69 17.14
CA ARG A 45 4.87 -7.68 18.56
C ARG A 45 3.62 -7.16 19.27
N GLN A 46 3.46 -7.35 20.58
CA GLN A 46 2.55 -6.46 21.32
C GLN A 46 3.12 -5.04 21.18
N LEU A 47 2.41 -4.23 20.41
CA LEU A 47 2.60 -2.80 20.27
C LEU A 47 1.25 -2.18 20.61
N PRO A 48 1.21 -0.96 21.15
CA PRO A 48 0.02 -0.14 21.06
C PRO A 48 -0.44 -0.10 19.60
N HIS A 49 -1.55 -0.74 19.29
CA HIS A 49 -2.17 -0.77 17.97
C HIS A 49 -3.23 0.34 17.87
N PHE A 50 -3.79 0.61 16.69
CA PHE A 50 -4.96 1.49 16.61
C PHE A 50 -6.13 0.96 17.46
N ASP A 51 -6.14 -0.33 17.81
CA ASP A 51 -7.12 -0.92 18.75
C ASP A 51 -6.88 -0.53 20.23
N ASP A 52 -5.68 -0.04 20.58
CA ASP A 52 -5.38 0.54 21.89
C ASP A 52 -5.72 2.04 21.95
N LEU A 53 -6.10 2.63 20.81
CA LEU A 53 -6.65 3.97 20.75
C LEU A 53 -8.15 3.90 20.98
N LEU A 54 -8.57 4.19 22.21
CA LEU A 54 -9.98 4.46 22.49
C LEU A 54 -10.30 5.87 22.03
N PHE A 55 -11.03 5.99 20.93
CA PHE A 55 -11.70 7.24 20.59
C PHE A 55 -12.87 7.43 21.56
N LEU A 56 -12.74 8.37 22.49
CA LEU A 56 -13.89 8.84 23.24
C LEU A 56 -14.85 9.48 22.23
N GLY A 57 -16.00 8.87 22.04
CA GLY A 57 -17.09 9.52 21.34
C GLY A 57 -17.41 10.81 22.09
N ALA A 58 -16.93 11.96 21.61
CA ALA A 58 -17.55 13.23 21.96
C ALA A 58 -19.03 13.10 21.64
N SER A 59 -19.92 13.79 22.36
CA SER A 59 -21.33 13.82 22.03
C SER A 59 -21.47 14.31 20.58
N ILE A 60 -21.59 13.37 19.64
CA ILE A 60 -21.50 13.69 18.23
C ILE A 60 -22.83 14.35 17.89
N SER A 61 -22.79 15.59 17.42
CA SER A 61 -23.99 16.32 17.01
C SER A 61 -24.70 15.68 15.80
N ARG A 62 -24.07 14.69 15.17
CA ARG A 62 -24.60 13.90 14.05
C ARG A 62 -24.39 12.41 14.28
N TYR A 63 -25.36 11.61 13.86
CA TYR A 63 -25.23 10.16 13.87
C TYR A 63 -24.13 9.68 12.91
N PRO A 64 -23.44 8.57 13.22
CA PRO A 64 -22.54 7.91 12.26
C PRO A 64 -23.24 7.65 10.95
N LEU A 65 -22.53 7.88 9.83
CA LEU A 65 -23.13 7.69 8.53
C LEU A 65 -23.47 6.23 8.29
N GLU A 66 -24.69 5.98 7.84
CA GLU A 66 -25.13 4.63 7.52
C GLU A 66 -24.59 4.26 6.13
N GLY A 67 -23.53 3.45 6.06
CA GLY A 67 -22.74 3.26 4.84
C GLY A 67 -23.48 2.74 3.59
N TYR A 68 -24.70 2.22 3.74
CA TYR A 68 -25.57 1.84 2.62
C TYR A 68 -26.60 2.91 2.22
N ARG A 69 -26.82 3.93 3.05
CA ARG A 69 -27.73 5.06 2.79
C ARG A 69 -26.99 6.35 2.49
N GLU A 70 -25.82 6.54 3.07
CA GLU A 70 -25.10 7.79 3.07
C GLU A 70 -23.71 7.62 2.48
N LYS A 71 -23.35 8.51 1.56
CA LYS A 71 -22.05 8.51 0.91
C LYS A 71 -21.00 9.05 1.87
N CYS A 72 -19.98 8.25 2.16
CA CYS A 72 -18.76 8.73 2.82
C CYS A 72 -17.82 9.34 1.76
N ALA A 73 -17.51 10.63 1.89
CA ALA A 73 -16.52 11.28 1.03
C ALA A 73 -15.12 10.99 1.57
N THR A 74 -14.35 10.21 0.83
CA THR A 74 -12.97 9.82 1.18
C THR A 74 -11.93 10.58 0.37
N ASP A 75 -12.35 11.42 -0.57
CA ASP A 75 -11.45 12.10 -1.46
C ASP A 75 -10.67 13.21 -0.74
N VAL A 76 -9.43 13.40 -1.15
CA VAL A 76 -8.49 14.32 -0.51
C VAL A 76 -7.73 15.13 -1.54
N TRP A 77 -7.47 16.39 -1.19
CA TRP A 77 -6.61 17.28 -1.96
C TRP A 77 -5.31 17.54 -1.20
N LEU A 78 -4.19 17.15 -1.80
CA LEU A 78 -2.85 17.33 -1.24
C LEU A 78 -2.19 18.58 -1.82
N GLY A 79 -1.59 19.40 -0.96
CA GLY A 79 -0.81 20.58 -1.38
C GLY A 79 -1.64 21.83 -1.70
N THR A 80 -2.92 21.89 -1.30
CA THR A 80 -3.85 22.99 -1.60
C THR A 80 -3.36 24.39 -1.18
N ARG A 81 -2.46 24.48 -0.21
CA ARG A 81 -1.96 25.76 0.30
C ARG A 81 -0.91 26.43 -0.59
N PHE A 82 0.01 25.65 -1.18
CA PHE A 82 1.19 26.21 -1.87
C PHE A 82 1.53 25.54 -3.20
N ALA A 83 0.98 24.36 -3.50
CA ALA A 83 1.28 23.67 -4.74
C ALA A 83 0.60 24.38 -5.90
N LYS A 84 1.36 24.66 -6.98
CA LYS A 84 0.79 25.18 -8.23
C LYS A 84 -0.21 24.22 -8.87
N LYS A 85 -0.01 22.92 -8.64
CA LYS A 85 -0.87 21.83 -9.09
C LYS A 85 -1.12 20.89 -7.91
N PRO A 86 -2.15 21.16 -7.08
CA PRO A 86 -2.57 20.26 -6.02
C PRO A 86 -2.96 18.89 -6.59
N VAL A 87 -2.76 17.83 -5.81
CA VAL A 87 -3.08 16.46 -6.22
C VAL A 87 -4.40 16.05 -5.59
N HIS A 88 -5.35 15.59 -6.42
CA HIS A 88 -6.61 15.02 -5.96
C HIS A 88 -6.55 13.50 -6.01
N LEU A 89 -6.90 12.85 -4.91
CA LEU A 89 -7.01 11.39 -4.78
C LEU A 89 -8.42 11.05 -4.28
N GLU A 90 -9.00 9.95 -4.75
CA GLU A 90 -10.35 9.51 -4.37
C GLU A 90 -10.39 8.86 -2.98
N ILE A 91 -9.24 8.40 -2.48
CA ILE A 91 -9.08 7.78 -1.16
C ILE A 91 -7.81 8.29 -0.46
N PRO A 92 -7.74 8.30 0.88
CA PRO A 92 -6.58 8.77 1.63
C PRO A 92 -5.52 7.67 1.83
N VAL A 93 -5.34 6.79 0.83
CA VAL A 93 -4.42 5.65 0.87
C VAL A 93 -3.62 5.64 -0.42
N THR A 94 -2.29 5.65 -0.34
CA THR A 94 -1.40 5.61 -1.51
C THR A 94 -0.54 4.35 -1.49
N ILE A 95 -0.08 3.91 -2.66
CA ILE A 95 0.86 2.79 -2.78
C ILE A 95 2.28 3.34 -2.58
N ALA A 96 2.94 2.87 -1.52
CA ALA A 96 4.28 3.29 -1.15
C ALA A 96 5.33 2.85 -2.20
N GLY A 97 6.46 3.57 -2.20
CA GLY A 97 7.57 3.32 -3.13
C GLY A 97 8.26 1.99 -2.86
N MET A 98 8.22 1.09 -3.84
CA MET A 98 8.96 -0.17 -3.82
C MET A 98 9.79 -0.25 -5.10
N SER A 99 11.09 -0.47 -4.97
CA SER A 99 12.05 -0.37 -6.08
C SER A 99 11.80 -1.41 -7.19
N PHE A 100 11.98 -1.02 -8.46
CA PHE A 100 12.20 -1.99 -9.54
C PHE A 100 13.52 -2.74 -9.29
N GLY A 101 13.47 -4.07 -9.34
CA GLY A 101 14.53 -4.96 -8.88
C GLY A 101 14.19 -5.65 -7.55
N ALA A 102 13.50 -4.95 -6.64
CA ALA A 102 12.81 -5.59 -5.51
C ALA A 102 11.45 -6.16 -5.94
N LEU A 103 10.78 -5.48 -6.87
CA LEU A 103 9.59 -5.94 -7.58
C LEU A 103 9.89 -6.13 -9.08
N SER A 104 9.14 -7.05 -9.70
CA SER A 104 9.17 -7.28 -11.14
C SER A 104 8.35 -6.24 -11.91
N GLY A 105 8.64 -6.04 -13.19
CA GLY A 105 7.86 -5.16 -14.09
C GLY A 105 6.35 -5.44 -14.07
N PRO A 106 5.90 -6.72 -14.20
CA PRO A 106 4.48 -7.06 -14.10
C PRO A 106 3.86 -6.73 -12.73
N ALA A 107 4.62 -6.84 -11.63
CA ALA A 107 4.12 -6.45 -10.31
C ALA A 107 3.91 -4.93 -10.23
N LYS A 108 4.84 -4.17 -10.82
CA LYS A 108 4.77 -2.71 -10.92
C LYS A 108 3.59 -2.24 -11.80
N GLU A 109 3.36 -2.90 -12.93
CA GLU A 109 2.17 -2.72 -13.76
C GLU A 109 0.88 -2.95 -12.97
N ALA A 110 0.79 -4.08 -12.25
CA ALA A 110 -0.38 -4.43 -11.46
C ALA A 110 -0.69 -3.37 -10.39
N LEU A 111 0.34 -2.84 -9.72
CA LEU A 111 0.19 -1.74 -8.76
C LEU A 111 -0.32 -0.47 -9.43
N GLY A 112 0.22 -0.12 -10.62
CA GLY A 112 -0.24 1.04 -11.39
C GLY A 112 -1.72 0.94 -11.78
N ARG A 113 -2.13 -0.20 -12.33
CA ARG A 113 -3.54 -0.47 -12.69
C ARG A 113 -4.45 -0.43 -11.47
N GLY A 114 -4.04 -1.07 -10.38
CA GLY A 114 -4.80 -1.12 -9.13
C GLY A 114 -4.98 0.26 -8.51
N ALA A 115 -3.93 1.06 -8.43
CA ALA A 115 -4.00 2.43 -7.93
C ALA A 115 -4.89 3.31 -8.80
N THR A 116 -4.77 3.23 -10.13
CA THR A 116 -5.63 3.96 -11.06
C THR A 116 -7.10 3.59 -10.87
N ALA A 117 -7.42 2.30 -10.75
CA ALA A 117 -8.78 1.82 -10.53
C ALA A 117 -9.34 2.24 -9.16
N ALA A 118 -8.49 2.31 -8.13
CA ALA A 118 -8.86 2.79 -6.79
C ALA A 118 -8.82 4.33 -6.66
N GLY A 119 -8.49 5.04 -7.73
CA GLY A 119 -8.42 6.50 -7.75
C GLY A 119 -7.30 7.10 -6.89
N THR A 120 -6.20 6.37 -6.72
CA THR A 120 -5.04 6.80 -5.91
C THR A 120 -3.72 6.77 -6.67
N SER A 121 -2.63 7.13 -5.99
CA SER A 121 -1.29 7.22 -6.55
C SER A 121 -0.40 6.01 -6.24
N THR A 122 0.57 5.80 -7.14
CA THR A 122 1.73 4.91 -6.97
C THR A 122 3.01 5.71 -6.81
N THR A 123 4.03 5.11 -6.19
CA THR A 123 5.37 5.70 -6.09
C THR A 123 6.41 4.74 -6.65
N THR A 124 7.38 5.24 -7.45
CA THR A 124 8.34 4.41 -8.19
C THR A 124 9.36 3.67 -7.31
N GLY A 125 9.72 4.20 -6.14
CA GLY A 125 10.87 3.68 -5.37
C GLY A 125 12.23 4.04 -5.98
N ASP A 126 13.29 3.42 -5.48
CA ASP A 126 14.70 3.71 -5.85
C ASP A 126 15.14 3.11 -7.20
N GLY A 127 14.31 2.29 -7.85
CA GLY A 127 14.69 1.55 -9.06
C GLY A 127 14.55 2.35 -10.35
N GLY A 128 14.20 3.64 -10.25
CA GLY A 128 13.76 4.44 -11.39
C GLY A 128 12.29 4.21 -11.75
N MET A 129 11.86 4.82 -12.85
CA MET A 129 10.51 4.71 -13.40
C MET A 129 10.53 3.75 -14.59
N THR A 130 9.75 2.68 -14.54
CA THR A 130 9.58 1.77 -15.68
C THR A 130 8.48 2.27 -16.63
N GLU A 131 8.50 1.81 -17.88
CA GLU A 131 7.46 2.17 -18.87
C GLU A 131 6.08 1.65 -18.43
N GLU A 132 6.03 0.48 -17.79
CA GLU A 132 4.80 -0.12 -17.30
C GLU A 132 4.14 0.72 -16.20
N GLU A 133 4.92 1.21 -15.22
CA GLU A 133 4.38 2.11 -14.19
C GLU A 133 3.85 3.41 -14.79
N ARG A 134 4.61 3.96 -15.74
CA ARG A 134 4.27 5.21 -16.43
C ARG A 134 3.01 5.10 -17.27
N GLY A 135 2.83 3.97 -17.96
CA GLY A 135 1.68 3.70 -18.83
C GLY A 135 0.39 3.38 -18.07
N HIS A 136 0.49 2.87 -16.84
CA HIS A 136 -0.67 2.34 -16.12
C HIS A 136 -1.08 3.13 -14.87
N SER A 137 -0.27 4.09 -14.42
CA SER A 137 -0.58 4.93 -13.25
C SER A 137 -1.13 6.29 -13.69
N ARG A 138 -2.39 6.60 -13.34
CA ARG A 138 -2.99 7.93 -13.54
C ARG A 138 -2.25 9.02 -12.76
N THR A 139 -1.87 8.71 -11.53
CA THR A 139 -1.07 9.60 -10.67
C THR A 139 0.17 8.84 -10.22
N LEU A 140 1.29 9.12 -10.88
CA LEU A 140 2.59 8.52 -10.56
C LEU A 140 3.47 9.53 -9.82
N VAL A 141 3.92 9.15 -8.62
CA VAL A 141 4.90 9.91 -7.84
C VAL A 141 6.29 9.35 -8.12
N TYR A 142 7.13 10.15 -8.74
CA TYR A 142 8.53 9.80 -8.96
C TYR A 142 9.34 10.03 -7.68
N GLN A 143 10.01 8.99 -7.19
CA GLN A 143 10.88 9.09 -6.02
C GLN A 143 12.31 9.44 -6.45
N TYR A 144 12.83 10.55 -5.92
CA TYR A 144 14.18 11.01 -6.21
C TYR A 144 15.13 10.76 -5.03
N LEU A 145 16.21 10.01 -5.28
CA LEU A 145 17.16 9.58 -4.27
C LEU A 145 18.61 9.98 -4.64
N PRO A 146 19.53 10.05 -3.65
CA PRO A 146 20.93 10.44 -3.89
C PRO A 146 21.67 9.54 -4.90
N SER A 147 21.27 8.27 -4.99
CA SER A 147 21.73 7.27 -5.96
C SER A 147 21.46 7.65 -7.41
N ARG A 148 20.40 8.43 -7.66
CA ARG A 148 19.95 8.91 -8.99
C ARG A 148 19.71 7.78 -10.00
N TYR A 149 19.33 6.59 -9.53
CA TYR A 149 18.98 5.49 -10.41
C TYR A 149 17.74 5.83 -11.26
N GLY A 150 17.81 5.51 -12.56
CA GLY A 150 16.70 5.71 -13.51
C GLY A 150 16.19 7.15 -13.57
N MET A 151 17.09 8.13 -13.41
CA MET A 151 16.85 9.57 -13.56
C MET A 151 16.65 9.98 -15.01
N ASN A 152 15.55 9.51 -15.60
CA ASN A 152 15.12 9.86 -16.95
C ASN A 152 13.60 10.17 -16.94
N PRO A 153 13.21 11.33 -16.39
CA PRO A 153 11.80 11.69 -16.19
C PRO A 153 11.04 12.01 -17.49
#